data_AF-A0A1E5V6Z4-F1
#
_entry.id   AF-A0A1E5V6Z4-F1
#
_cell.length_a   1.000
_cell.length_b   1.000
_cell.length_c   1.000
_cell.angle_alpha   90.00
_cell.angle_beta   90.00
_cell.angle_gamma   90.00
#
_symmetry.space_group_name_H-M   'P 1'
#
loop_
_entity.id
_entity.type
_entity.pdbx_description
1 polymer ?
#
loop_
_entity_poly.entity_id
_entity_poly.type
_entity_poly.pdbx_seq_one_letter_code
_entity_poly.pdbx_strand_id
1 'polypeptide(L)'
;LKYFTVVSSRIPHLSFEAGAMAKLERLELDFNALGWNRHGAAPIGIEHLSSLKKISVNILGGGARRSDRRAAYSALRNAIDMHRGCPTANIECRDKGRAGSSST
;
A
#
# COMPACT_ATOMS: atom_id res chain seq x y z
N LEU A 1 5.49 16.95 9.54
CA LEU A 1 4.53 15.85 9.39
C LEU A 1 5.20 14.56 9.83
N LYS A 2 4.63 13.82 10.81
CA LYS A 2 5.19 12.55 11.31
C LYS A 2 4.40 11.32 10.86
N TYR A 3 3.13 11.52 10.54
CA TYR A 3 2.19 10.47 10.14
C TYR A 3 1.50 10.93 8.86
N PHE A 4 1.38 10.04 7.88
CA PHE A 4 0.67 10.31 6.63
C PHE A 4 -0.13 9.08 6.25
N THR A 5 -1.42 9.29 5.97
CA THR A 5 -2.37 8.23 5.67
C THR A 5 -3.05 8.54 4.35
N VAL A 6 -3.10 7.55 3.46
CA VAL A 6 -3.82 7.62 2.19
C VAL A 6 -4.86 6.50 2.18
N VAL A 7 -6.12 6.88 2.06
CA VAL A 7 -7.25 5.94 1.91
C VAL A 7 -7.89 6.18 0.56
N SER A 8 -8.01 5.14 -0.25
CA SER A 8 -8.54 5.23 -1.61
C SER A 8 -9.36 4.00 -1.99
N SER A 9 -10.47 4.20 -2.70
CA SER A 9 -11.22 3.08 -3.28
C SER A 9 -10.58 2.51 -4.55
N ARG A 10 -9.45 3.09 -4.98
CA ARG A 10 -8.67 2.74 -6.18
C ARG A 10 -7.17 2.68 -5.86
N ILE A 11 -6.40 2.14 -6.78
CA ILE A 11 -4.93 2.14 -6.73
C ILE A 11 -4.42 3.57 -6.55
N PRO A 12 -3.64 3.85 -5.49
CA PRO A 12 -3.08 5.17 -5.27
C PRO A 12 -1.83 5.36 -6.13
N HIS A 13 -1.85 6.32 -7.04
CA HIS A 13 -0.68 6.72 -7.82
C HIS A 13 0.15 7.73 -7.02
N LEU A 14 1.00 7.23 -6.13
CA LEU A 14 1.83 8.05 -5.25
C LEU A 14 3.27 8.10 -5.73
N SER A 15 3.85 9.29 -5.64
CA SER A 15 5.28 9.53 -5.76
C SER A 15 5.71 10.47 -4.63
N PHE A 16 6.87 10.19 -4.05
CA PHE A 16 7.51 11.03 -3.06
C PHE A 16 8.80 11.58 -3.65
N GLU A 17 8.97 12.89 -3.69
CA GLU A 17 10.19 13.52 -4.21
C GLU A 17 11.29 13.60 -3.16
N ALA A 18 12.53 13.85 -3.59
CA ALA A 18 13.65 14.09 -2.68
C ALA A 18 13.35 15.27 -1.73
N GLY A 19 13.54 15.05 -0.43
CA GLY A 19 13.23 16.06 0.60
C GLY A 19 11.75 16.17 0.95
N ALA A 20 10.85 15.49 0.23
CA ALA A 20 9.45 15.43 0.59
C ALA A 20 9.26 14.74 1.95
N MET A 21 8.46 15.35 2.80
CA MET A 21 8.08 14.80 4.11
C MET A 21 9.27 14.23 4.91
N ALA A 22 10.41 14.91 4.94
CA ALA A 22 11.66 14.41 5.54
C ALA A 22 11.57 13.94 7.01
N LYS A 23 10.52 14.35 7.74
CA LYS A 23 10.23 13.96 9.13
C LYS A 23 9.16 12.87 9.27
N LEU A 24 8.71 12.28 8.17
CA LEU A 24 7.67 11.26 8.17
C LEU A 24 8.20 9.97 8.79
N GLU A 25 7.58 9.55 9.88
CA GLU A 25 7.96 8.34 10.61
C GLU A 25 7.04 7.16 10.27
N ARG A 26 5.80 7.43 9.90
CA ARG A 26 4.80 6.41 9.56
C ARG A 26 4.00 6.76 8.31
N LEU A 27 3.95 5.80 7.40
CA LEU A 27 3.11 5.82 6.20
C LEU A 27 2.03 4.73 6.30
N GLU A 28 0.78 5.10 6.10
CA GLU A 28 -0.34 4.16 6.05
C GLU A 28 -1.07 4.27 4.71
N LEU A 29 -1.24 3.14 4.03
CA LEU A 29 -1.91 3.06 2.73
C LEU A 29 -3.07 2.07 2.82
N ASP A 30 -4.28 2.50 2.50
CA ASP A 30 -5.45 1.64 2.42
C ASP A 30 -6.08 1.79 1.04
N PHE A 31 -6.07 0.70 0.25
CA PHE A 31 -6.59 0.77 -1.11
C PHE A 31 -7.11 -0.54 -1.69
N ASN A 32 -8.00 -0.42 -2.69
CA ASN A 32 -8.46 -1.56 -3.48
C ASN A 32 -7.48 -1.90 -4.61
N ALA A 33 -7.04 -3.17 -4.67
CA ALA A 33 -6.13 -3.66 -5.70
C ALA A 33 -6.80 -3.98 -7.04
N LEU A 34 -8.08 -3.65 -7.25
CA LEU A 34 -8.78 -3.92 -8.49
C LEU A 34 -8.01 -3.37 -9.70
N GLY A 35 -7.62 -4.26 -10.62
CA GLY A 35 -6.89 -3.88 -11.83
C GLY A 35 -5.39 -3.65 -11.63
N TRP A 36 -4.82 -4.05 -10.50
CA TRP A 36 -3.39 -3.85 -10.20
C TRP A 36 -2.47 -4.42 -11.29
N ASN A 37 -2.76 -5.61 -11.84
CA ASN A 37 -1.90 -6.16 -12.89
C ASN A 37 -1.82 -5.29 -14.16
N ARG A 38 -2.79 -4.38 -14.38
CA ARG A 38 -2.83 -3.51 -15.57
C ARG A 38 -2.30 -2.10 -15.29
N HIS A 39 -2.49 -1.59 -14.08
CA HIS A 39 -2.26 -0.17 -13.76
C HIS A 39 -1.52 0.07 -12.46
N GLY A 40 -1.26 -0.98 -11.69
CA GLY A 40 -0.66 -0.92 -10.37
C GLY A 40 0.84 -0.69 -10.42
N ALA A 41 1.32 0.18 -9.55
CA ALA A 41 2.73 0.38 -9.28
C ALA A 41 2.92 0.63 -7.78
N ALA A 42 4.04 0.17 -7.23
CA ALA A 42 4.42 0.55 -5.87
C ALA A 42 4.65 2.08 -5.81
N PRO A 43 4.42 2.72 -4.66
CA PRO A 43 4.74 4.13 -4.49
C PRO A 43 6.22 4.39 -4.82
N ILE A 44 6.46 5.30 -5.77
CA ILE A 44 7.81 5.66 -6.19
C ILE A 44 8.40 6.65 -5.17
N GLY A 45 9.71 6.56 -4.91
CA GLY A 45 10.38 7.53 -4.05
C GLY A 45 10.19 7.28 -2.56
N ILE A 46 9.68 6.10 -2.16
CA ILE A 46 9.62 5.69 -0.75
C ILE A 46 11.02 5.77 -0.11
N GLU A 47 12.07 5.50 -0.88
CA GLU A 47 13.48 5.62 -0.51
C GLU A 47 13.92 7.04 -0.11
N HIS A 48 13.16 8.07 -0.51
CA HIS A 48 13.43 9.47 -0.14
C HIS A 48 12.87 9.83 1.24
N LEU A 49 12.05 8.96 1.84
CA LEU A 49 11.47 9.16 3.17
C LEU A 49 12.46 8.76 4.27
N SER A 50 13.51 9.56 4.43
CA SER A 50 14.67 9.26 5.28
C SER A 50 14.36 8.91 6.75
N SER A 51 13.26 9.44 7.30
CA SER A 51 12.86 9.20 8.70
C SER A 51 11.85 8.05 8.86
N LEU A 52 11.51 7.34 7.78
CA LEU A 52 10.44 6.36 7.77
C LEU A 52 10.82 5.14 8.60
N LYS A 53 10.00 4.84 9.61
CA LYS A 53 10.20 3.71 10.53
C LYS A 53 9.19 2.60 10.29
N LYS A 54 7.97 2.96 9.91
CA LYS A 54 6.85 2.02 9.78
C LYS A 54 6.03 2.31 8.53
N ILE A 55 5.68 1.24 7.83
CA ILE A 55 4.76 1.27 6.69
C ILE A 55 3.68 0.24 6.95
N SER A 56 2.43 0.68 6.95
CA SER A 56 1.26 -0.18 7.02
C SER A 56 0.52 -0.11 5.68
N VAL A 57 0.22 -1.26 5.08
CA VAL A 57 -0.56 -1.31 3.85
C VAL A 57 -1.72 -2.29 3.98
N ASN A 58 -2.93 -1.79 3.79
CA ASN A 58 -4.15 -2.59 3.71
C ASN A 58 -4.58 -2.70 2.24
N ILE A 59 -4.48 -3.90 1.70
CA ILE A 59 -4.89 -4.22 0.34
C ILE A 59 -6.31 -4.81 0.39
N LEU A 60 -7.29 -4.00 0.02
CA LEU A 60 -8.70 -4.37 -0.01
C LEU A 60 -9.02 -5.20 -1.26
N GLY A 61 -9.84 -6.25 -1.08
CA GLY A 61 -10.21 -7.18 -2.14
C GLY A 61 -11.55 -6.93 -2.83
N GLY A 62 -12.14 -5.73 -2.73
CA GLY A 62 -13.47 -5.44 -3.29
C GLY A 62 -13.53 -5.63 -4.82
N GLY A 63 -13.93 -6.80 -5.30
CA GLY A 63 -13.94 -7.16 -6.72
C GLY A 63 -12.56 -7.44 -7.34
N ALA A 64 -11.47 -7.22 -6.60
CA ALA A 64 -10.11 -7.46 -7.08
C ALA A 64 -9.81 -8.96 -7.22
N ARG A 65 -9.13 -9.35 -8.30
CA ARG A 65 -8.68 -10.74 -8.46
C ARG A 65 -7.63 -11.06 -7.42
N ARG A 66 -7.53 -12.33 -7.00
CA ARG A 66 -6.46 -12.79 -6.10
C ARG A 66 -5.06 -12.47 -6.67
N SER A 67 -4.90 -12.59 -7.99
CA SER A 67 -3.65 -12.24 -8.69
C SER A 67 -3.31 -10.76 -8.58
N ASP A 68 -4.30 -9.87 -8.65
CA ASP A 68 -4.08 -8.43 -8.51
C ASP A 68 -3.57 -8.08 -7.11
N ARG A 69 -4.18 -8.66 -6.08
CA ARG A 69 -3.73 -8.44 -4.68
C ARG A 69 -2.34 -8.98 -4.43
N ARG A 70 -2.03 -10.18 -4.97
CA ARG A 70 -0.70 -10.78 -4.82
C ARG A 70 0.35 -9.94 -5.53
N ALA A 71 0.06 -9.43 -6.72
CA ALA A 71 0.94 -8.53 -7.45
C ALA A 71 1.16 -7.22 -6.67
N ALA A 72 0.10 -6.65 -6.08
CA ALA A 72 0.20 -5.48 -5.22
C ALA A 72 1.09 -5.74 -4.00
N TYR A 73 0.85 -6.84 -3.29
CA TYR A 73 1.65 -7.26 -2.16
C TYR A 73 3.13 -7.40 -2.53
N SER A 74 3.44 -8.13 -3.59
CA SER A 74 4.82 -8.37 -4.03
C SER A 74 5.52 -7.07 -4.44
N ALA A 75 4.84 -6.19 -5.18
CA ALA A 75 5.41 -4.91 -5.60
C ALA A 75 5.71 -4.00 -4.41
N LEU A 76 4.76 -3.88 -3.48
CA LEU A 76 4.94 -3.09 -2.26
C LEU A 76 6.03 -3.66 -1.38
N ARG A 77 6.03 -4.99 -1.16
CA ARG A 77 7.04 -5.64 -0.33
C ARG A 77 8.44 -5.41 -0.89
N ASN A 78 8.63 -5.59 -2.19
CA ASN A 78 9.90 -5.34 -2.85
C ASN A 78 10.35 -3.87 -2.70
N ALA A 79 9.45 -2.91 -2.94
CA ALA A 79 9.78 -1.49 -2.79
C ALA A 79 10.20 -1.13 -1.35
N ILE A 80 9.56 -1.75 -0.36
CA ILE A 80 9.89 -1.53 1.05
C ILE A 80 11.22 -2.21 1.43
N ASP A 81 11.46 -3.43 0.96
CA ASP A 81 12.69 -4.17 1.23
C ASP A 81 13.93 -3.46 0.63
N MET A 82 13.76 -2.65 -0.42
CA MET A 82 14.81 -1.81 -1.00
C MET A 82 15.09 -0.51 -0.23
N HIS A 83 14.28 -0.17 0.78
CA HIS A 83 14.44 1.07 1.53
C HIS A 83 15.63 0.99 2.50
N ARG A 84 16.61 1.91 2.37
CA ARG A 84 17.85 1.92 3.18
C ARG A 84 17.65 1.99 4.69
N GLY A 85 16.57 2.62 5.14
CA GLY A 85 16.20 2.71 6.55
C GLY A 85 15.55 1.44 7.13
N CYS A 86 15.34 0.40 6.31
CA CYS A 86 14.73 -0.87 6.70
C CYS A 86 13.46 -0.73 7.56
N PRO A 87 12.43 0.01 7.08
CA PRO A 87 11.24 0.27 7.87
C PRO A 87 10.47 -1.03 8.12
N THR A 88 9.81 -1.11 9.26
CA THR A 88 8.93 -2.24 9.55
C THR A 88 7.72 -2.21 8.62
N ALA A 89 7.51 -3.29 7.87
CA ALA A 89 6.40 -3.45 6.94
C ALA A 89 5.29 -4.31 7.54
N ASN A 90 4.08 -3.77 7.66
CA ASN A 90 2.86 -4.56 7.88
C ASN A 90 1.99 -4.47 6.62
N ILE A 91 1.88 -5.55 5.85
CA ILE A 91 1.06 -5.59 4.64
C ILE A 91 -0.03 -6.65 4.81
N GLU A 92 -1.28 -6.21 4.87
CA GLU A 92 -2.44 -7.07 5.03
C GLU A 92 -3.24 -7.15 3.73
N CYS A 93 -3.61 -8.36 3.31
CA CYS A 93 -4.58 -8.56 2.24
C CYS A 93 -5.93 -8.92 2.87
N ARG A 94 -6.91 -8.03 2.75
CA ARG A 94 -8.25 -8.27 3.28
C ARG A 94 -9.18 -8.76 2.16
N ASP A 95 -9.68 -9.98 2.33
CA ASP A 95 -10.87 -10.41 1.62
C ASP A 95 -12.06 -9.62 2.20
N LYS A 96 -12.85 -8.96 1.35
CA LYS A 96 -14.22 -8.68 1.80
C LYS A 96 -14.84 -10.07 1.97
N GLY A 97 -15.01 -10.49 3.22
CA GLY A 97 -15.90 -11.61 3.53
C GLY A 97 -17.18 -11.36 2.74
N ARG A 98 -17.58 -12.35 1.94
CA ARG A 98 -18.88 -12.37 1.27
C ARG A 98 -19.87 -11.98 2.36
N ALA A 99 -20.43 -10.77 2.32
CA ALA A 99 -21.56 -10.45 3.18
C ALA A 99 -22.53 -11.58 2.90
N GLY A 100 -22.83 -12.38 3.93
CA GLY A 100 -23.75 -13.48 3.79
C GLY A 100 -25.00 -12.92 3.14
N SER A 101 -25.22 -13.30 1.88
CA SER A 101 -26.53 -13.16 1.27
C SER A 101 -27.41 -14.09 2.08
N SER A 102 -28.03 -13.54 3.13
CA SER A 102 -29.26 -14.07 3.71
C SER A 102 -30.30 -13.99 2.60
N SER A 103 -30.31 -15.04 1.76
CA SER A 103 -31.42 -15.34 0.88
C SER A 103 -32.49 -15.98 1.77
N THR A 104 -33.57 -15.21 1.97
CA THR A 104 -34.97 -15.59 2.23
C THR A 104 -35.26 -17.00 2.71
#